data_AF-A0A2M8N4W2-F1
#
_entry.id   AF-A0A2M8N4W2-F1
#
_cell.length_a   1.000
_cell.length_b   1.000
_cell.length_c   1.000
_cell.angle_alpha   90.00
_cell.angle_beta   90.00
_cell.angle_gamma   90.00
#
_symmetry.space_group_name_H-M   'P 1'
#
loop_
_entity.id
_entity.type
_entity.pdbx_description
1 polymer ?
#
loop_
_entity_poly.entity_id
_entity_poly.type
_entity_poly.pdbx_seq_one_letter_code
_entity_poly.pdbx_strand_id
1 'polypeptide(L)'
;GYVSHYPINVSQIKEAAKLINQSKRPVMYVGGGAIASGAHEEIKKLSEKTGAPVTCTLMGLGAFPSSHKNSLGMLGMHGTAWANHSMQNADLLIALGARFDDRVTGRLESFAKHAKIIHVDID
;
A
#
# COMPACT_ATOMS: atom_id res chain seq x y z
N GLY A 1 -11.06 -18.53 -2.03
CA GLY A 1 -10.51 -17.39 -1.28
C GLY A 1 -10.79 -17.60 0.19
N TYR A 2 -9.87 -17.17 1.06
CA TYR A 2 -10.06 -17.18 2.51
C TYR A 2 -11.14 -16.18 2.92
N VAL A 3 -11.98 -16.52 3.92
CA VAL A 3 -13.05 -15.66 4.45
C VAL A 3 -12.69 -15.31 5.89
N SER A 4 -12.50 -14.02 6.17
CA SER A 4 -12.21 -13.52 7.52
C SER A 4 -13.43 -13.65 8.43
N HIS A 5 -13.20 -14.09 9.67
CA HIS A 5 -14.21 -14.10 10.74
C HIS A 5 -14.12 -12.88 11.67
N TYR A 6 -13.20 -11.93 11.40
CA TYR A 6 -13.10 -10.71 12.18
C TYR A 6 -14.20 -9.73 11.81
N PRO A 7 -14.88 -9.11 12.79
CA PRO A 7 -15.89 -8.10 12.52
C PRO A 7 -15.26 -6.90 11.84
N ILE A 8 -15.77 -6.55 10.66
CA ILE A 8 -15.34 -5.38 9.92
C ILE A 8 -15.81 -4.12 10.66
N ASN A 9 -14.87 -3.29 11.10
CA ASN A 9 -15.22 -2.02 11.73
C ASN A 9 -15.49 -0.93 10.67
N VAL A 10 -16.78 -0.68 10.43
CA VAL A 10 -17.24 0.32 9.46
C VAL A 10 -16.75 1.74 9.77
N SER A 11 -16.56 2.11 11.05
CA SER A 11 -16.07 3.45 11.39
C SER A 11 -14.60 3.62 10.99
N GLN A 12 -13.78 2.58 11.13
CA GLN A 12 -12.39 2.59 10.66
C GLN A 12 -12.30 2.69 9.14
N ILE A 13 -13.19 1.99 8.40
CA ILE A 13 -13.27 2.13 6.94
C ILE A 13 -13.62 3.57 6.53
N LYS A 14 -14.58 4.20 7.22
CA LYS A 14 -14.97 5.59 6.94
C LYS A 14 -13.81 6.56 7.22
N GLU A 15 -13.07 6.36 8.30
CA GLU A 15 -11.91 7.20 8.60
C GLU A 15 -10.78 7.00 7.60
N ALA A 16 -10.49 5.75 7.19
CA ALA A 16 -9.53 5.46 6.13
C ALA A 16 -9.91 6.16 4.82
N ALA A 17 -11.18 6.08 4.41
CA ALA A 17 -11.68 6.77 3.21
C ALA A 17 -11.53 8.29 3.32
N LYS A 18 -11.80 8.88 4.49
CA LYS A 18 -11.62 10.31 4.75
C LYS A 18 -10.16 10.72 4.63
N LEU A 19 -9.23 9.95 5.20
CA LEU A 19 -7.80 10.20 5.10
C LEU A 19 -7.31 10.14 3.65
N ILE A 20 -7.75 9.14 2.89
CA ILE A 20 -7.45 9.01 1.45
C ILE A 20 -7.90 10.26 0.70
N ASN A 21 -9.16 10.70 0.90
CA ASN A 21 -9.69 11.87 0.21
C ASN A 21 -9.02 13.19 0.60
N GLN A 22 -8.42 13.28 1.80
CA GLN A 22 -7.73 14.48 2.28
C GLN A 22 -6.23 14.50 1.94
N SER A 23 -5.67 13.35 1.57
CA SER A 23 -4.25 13.22 1.23
C SER A 23 -3.91 13.94 -0.07
N LYS A 24 -2.71 14.51 -0.14
CA LYS A 24 -2.19 15.16 -1.35
C LYS A 24 -1.16 14.29 -2.07
N ARG A 25 -0.49 13.39 -1.35
CA ARG A 25 0.55 12.49 -1.85
C ARG A 25 0.37 11.08 -1.28
N PRO A 26 -0.79 10.42 -1.51
CA PRO A 26 -0.99 9.05 -1.08
C PRO A 26 -0.10 8.10 -1.88
N VAL A 27 0.40 7.05 -1.23
CA VAL A 27 1.07 5.93 -1.90
C VAL A 27 0.49 4.62 -1.39
N MET A 28 0.12 3.72 -2.31
CA MET A 28 -0.28 2.37 -1.97
C MET A 28 0.94 1.46 -1.84
N TYR A 29 1.04 0.79 -0.70
CA TYR A 29 2.10 -0.14 -0.37
C TYR A 29 1.54 -1.56 -0.29
N VAL A 30 1.78 -2.36 -1.34
CA VAL A 30 1.07 -3.63 -1.54
C VAL A 30 1.97 -4.82 -1.23
N GLY A 31 1.49 -5.70 -0.37
CA GLY A 31 2.21 -6.87 0.12
C GLY A 31 1.69 -8.21 -0.39
N GLY A 32 2.28 -9.30 0.11
CA GLY A 32 1.88 -10.67 -0.26
C GLY A 32 0.47 -11.06 0.19
N GLY A 33 -0.09 -10.41 1.23
CA GLY A 33 -1.48 -10.62 1.63
C GLY A 33 -2.47 -10.22 0.54
N ALA A 34 -2.15 -9.23 -0.30
CA ALA A 34 -2.96 -8.86 -1.45
C ALA A 34 -3.00 -9.97 -2.53
N ILE A 35 -1.86 -10.64 -2.76
CA ILE A 35 -1.79 -11.82 -3.64
C ILE A 35 -2.63 -12.95 -3.06
N ALA A 36 -2.42 -13.28 -1.78
CA ALA A 36 -3.10 -14.40 -1.12
C ALA A 36 -4.62 -14.24 -1.06
N SER A 37 -5.11 -12.99 -0.98
CA SER A 37 -6.53 -12.66 -0.98
C SER A 37 -7.15 -12.51 -2.37
N GLY A 38 -6.33 -12.41 -3.43
CA GLY A 38 -6.80 -12.18 -4.79
C GLY A 38 -7.32 -10.75 -5.03
N ALA A 39 -6.88 -9.76 -4.25
CA ALA A 39 -7.42 -8.39 -4.24
C ALA A 39 -6.96 -7.50 -5.42
N HIS A 40 -6.56 -8.09 -6.54
CA HIS A 40 -5.92 -7.40 -7.67
C HIS A 40 -6.85 -6.31 -8.27
N GLU A 41 -8.12 -6.65 -8.47
CA GLU A 41 -9.09 -5.75 -9.09
C GLU A 41 -9.51 -4.62 -8.15
N GLU A 42 -9.64 -4.90 -6.85
CA GLU A 42 -9.96 -3.91 -5.83
C GLU A 42 -8.84 -2.87 -5.70
N ILE A 43 -7.59 -3.32 -5.67
CA ILE A 43 -6.41 -2.43 -5.64
C ILE A 43 -6.36 -1.57 -6.90
N LYS A 44 -6.59 -2.18 -8.07
CA LYS A 44 -6.63 -1.44 -9.34
C LYS A 44 -7.69 -0.36 -9.34
N LYS A 45 -8.93 -0.70 -8.98
CA LYS A 45 -10.05 0.25 -8.89
C LYS A 45 -9.77 1.38 -7.90
N LEU A 46 -9.18 1.06 -6.74
CA LEU A 46 -8.84 2.08 -5.76
C LEU A 46 -7.75 3.03 -6.29
N SER A 47 -6.72 2.51 -6.95
CA SER A 47 -5.65 3.30 -7.57
C SER A 47 -6.20 4.22 -8.68
N GLU A 48 -7.06 3.69 -9.54
CA GLU A 48 -7.70 4.48 -10.61
C GLU A 48 -8.61 5.58 -10.05
N LYS A 49 -9.38 5.27 -9.00
CA LYS A 49 -10.29 6.22 -8.36
C LYS A 49 -9.58 7.34 -7.61
N THR A 50 -8.48 7.02 -6.95
CA THR A 50 -7.74 7.97 -6.10
C THR A 50 -6.61 8.67 -6.86
N GLY A 51 -6.18 8.11 -7.99
CA GLY A 51 -4.96 8.51 -8.67
C GLY A 51 -3.67 8.13 -7.91
N ALA A 52 -3.78 7.41 -6.80
CA ALA A 52 -2.61 7.08 -5.99
C ALA A 52 -1.67 6.13 -6.74
N PRO A 53 -0.36 6.41 -6.76
CA PRO A 53 0.63 5.47 -7.26
C PRO A 53 0.75 4.23 -6.36
N VAL A 54 1.10 3.11 -6.97
CA VAL A 54 1.16 1.79 -6.34
C VAL A 54 2.58 1.25 -6.40
N THR A 55 3.12 0.87 -5.26
CA THR A 55 4.36 0.09 -5.17
C THR A 55 4.10 -1.25 -4.50
N CYS A 56 4.85 -2.26 -4.92
CA CYS A 56 4.73 -3.62 -4.42
C CYS A 56 5.99 -4.03 -3.65
N THR A 57 5.82 -4.75 -2.54
CA THR A 57 6.92 -5.58 -2.01
C THR A 57 7.29 -6.67 -3.01
N LEU A 58 8.44 -7.33 -2.80
CA LEU A 58 8.80 -8.54 -3.54
C LEU A 58 7.67 -9.59 -3.50
N MET A 59 7.03 -9.76 -2.34
CA MET A 59 5.92 -10.71 -2.16
C MET A 59 4.60 -10.24 -2.76
N GLY A 60 4.46 -8.94 -3.03
CA GLY A 60 3.28 -8.33 -3.65
C GLY A 60 3.40 -8.17 -5.16
N LEU A 61 4.50 -8.61 -5.79
CA LEU A 61 4.64 -8.57 -7.25
C LEU A 61 3.53 -9.40 -7.90
N GLY A 62 2.82 -8.81 -8.85
CA GLY A 62 1.62 -9.38 -9.47
C GLY A 62 0.30 -8.91 -8.85
N ALA A 63 0.33 -8.22 -7.70
CA ALA A 63 -0.89 -7.66 -7.10
C ALA A 63 -1.43 -6.47 -7.87
N PHE A 64 -0.58 -5.81 -8.66
CA PHE A 64 -0.91 -4.68 -9.51
C PHE A 64 -0.19 -4.78 -10.86
N PRO A 65 -0.81 -4.41 -11.99
CA PRO A 65 -0.18 -4.54 -13.30
C PRO A 65 1.04 -3.62 -13.43
N SER A 66 2.21 -4.19 -13.72
CA SER A 66 3.47 -3.44 -13.82
C SER A 66 3.48 -2.41 -14.95
N SER A 67 2.70 -2.64 -16.00
CA SER A 67 2.53 -1.74 -17.15
C SER A 67 1.54 -0.59 -16.91
N HIS A 68 0.82 -0.60 -15.79
CA HIS A 68 -0.15 0.45 -15.49
C HIS A 68 0.58 1.78 -15.15
N LYS A 69 0.04 2.91 -15.61
CA LYS A 69 0.66 4.24 -15.43
C LYS A 69 0.94 4.64 -13.97
N ASN A 70 0.15 4.12 -13.03
CA ASN A 70 0.32 4.37 -11.59
C ASN A 70 1.32 3.40 -10.92
N SER A 71 1.89 2.44 -11.66
CA SER A 71 2.85 1.48 -11.12
C SER A 71 4.20 2.14 -10.87
N LEU A 72 4.67 2.09 -9.63
CA LEU A 72 6.03 2.47 -9.25
C LEU A 72 6.99 1.28 -9.31
N GLY A 73 6.50 0.07 -9.56
CA GLY A 73 7.29 -1.15 -9.45
C GLY A 73 7.62 -1.50 -7.99
N MET A 74 8.69 -2.28 -7.81
CA MET A 74 9.10 -2.79 -6.51
C MET A 74 9.79 -1.71 -5.66
N LEU A 75 9.52 -1.65 -4.37
CA LEU A 75 10.29 -0.84 -3.40
C LEU A 75 11.32 -1.70 -2.63
N GLY A 76 12.19 -1.04 -1.87
CA GLY A 76 13.18 -1.67 -0.98
C GLY A 76 14.60 -1.61 -1.52
N MET A 77 15.50 -2.43 -0.96
CA MET A 77 16.95 -2.42 -1.23
C MET A 77 17.32 -2.54 -2.72
N HIS A 78 16.54 -3.32 -3.47
CA HIS A 78 16.70 -3.50 -4.93
C HIS A 78 15.47 -2.98 -5.71
N GLY A 79 14.68 -2.12 -5.06
CA GLY A 79 13.51 -1.49 -5.67
C GLY A 79 13.89 -0.34 -6.59
N THR A 80 12.89 0.21 -7.25
CA THR A 80 13.05 1.38 -8.10
C THR A 80 13.32 2.61 -7.22
N ALA A 81 14.17 3.51 -7.73
CA ALA A 81 14.49 4.74 -7.01
C ALA A 81 13.24 5.61 -6.79
N TRP A 82 12.31 5.64 -7.75
CA TRP A 82 11.07 6.42 -7.67
C TRP A 82 10.02 5.80 -6.74
N ALA A 83 10.00 4.47 -6.55
CA ALA A 83 9.19 3.85 -5.52
C ALA A 83 9.66 4.27 -4.12
N ASN A 84 10.97 4.13 -3.87
CA ASN A 84 11.57 4.54 -2.60
C ASN A 84 11.38 6.04 -2.33
N HIS A 85 11.59 6.89 -3.35
CA HIS A 85 11.36 8.34 -3.24
C HIS A 85 9.89 8.68 -2.94
N SER A 86 8.94 8.04 -3.63
CA SER A 86 7.51 8.26 -3.39
C SER A 86 7.11 7.89 -1.97
N MET A 87 7.59 6.75 -1.46
CA MET A 87 7.32 6.31 -0.08
C MET A 87 7.86 7.29 0.95
N GLN A 88 9.07 7.84 0.75
CA GLN A 88 9.68 8.81 1.66
C GLN A 88 8.94 10.16 1.68
N ASN A 89 8.33 10.55 0.57
CA ASN A 89 7.64 11.84 0.43
C ASN A 89 6.12 11.75 0.60
N ALA A 90 5.58 10.56 0.88
CA ALA A 90 4.16 10.36 1.06
C ALA A 90 3.64 11.14 2.29
N ASP A 91 2.42 11.67 2.19
CA ASP A 91 1.67 12.17 3.35
C ASP A 91 0.65 11.15 3.88
N LEU A 92 0.37 10.11 3.10
CA LEU A 92 -0.43 8.96 3.47
C LEU A 92 0.13 7.69 2.83
N LEU A 93 0.36 6.66 3.65
CA LEU A 93 0.62 5.30 3.19
C LEU A 93 -0.61 4.42 3.36
N ILE A 94 -0.95 3.68 2.31
CA ILE A 94 -2.06 2.73 2.30
C ILE A 94 -1.44 1.33 2.17
N ALA A 95 -1.13 0.71 3.30
CA ALA A 95 -0.53 -0.62 3.37
C ALA A 95 -1.60 -1.70 3.25
N LEU A 96 -1.54 -2.50 2.18
CA LEU A 96 -2.53 -3.52 1.84
C LEU A 96 -1.87 -4.90 1.85
N GLY A 97 -2.17 -5.70 2.88
CA GLY A 97 -1.62 -7.05 3.06
C GLY A 97 -0.10 -7.07 3.11
N ALA A 98 0.50 -6.01 3.66
CA ALA A 98 1.94 -5.83 3.73
C ALA A 98 2.40 -5.84 5.18
N ARG A 99 3.47 -6.61 5.43
CA ARG A 99 4.21 -6.52 6.69
C ARG A 99 5.31 -5.48 6.51
N PHE A 100 5.47 -4.60 7.50
CA PHE A 100 6.56 -3.64 7.54
C PHE A 100 7.82 -4.34 8.06
N ASP A 101 8.38 -5.21 7.23
CA ASP A 101 9.66 -5.88 7.48
C ASP A 101 10.81 -4.85 7.35
N ASP A 102 11.86 -5.05 8.13
CA ASP A 102 13.08 -4.24 8.17
C ASP A 102 13.77 -4.18 6.81
N ARG A 103 13.61 -5.20 5.95
CA ARG A 103 14.13 -5.21 4.57
C ARG A 103 13.41 -4.24 3.64
N VAL A 104 12.22 -3.77 4.02
CA VAL A 104 11.45 -2.77 3.26
C VAL A 104 11.61 -1.37 3.85
N THR A 105 11.66 -1.26 5.16
CA THR A 105 11.64 0.02 5.86
C THR A 105 13.03 0.59 6.16
N GLY A 106 14.08 -0.24 6.19
CA GLY A 106 15.40 0.18 6.64
C GLY A 106 15.34 0.61 8.11
N ARG A 107 15.58 1.89 8.42
CA ARG A 107 15.27 2.45 9.74
C ARG A 107 13.81 2.89 9.79
N LEU A 108 12.99 2.16 10.54
CA LEU A 108 11.57 2.47 10.82
C LEU A 108 11.34 3.94 11.19
N GLU A 109 12.23 4.54 11.99
CA GLU A 109 12.18 5.95 12.44
C GLU A 109 12.30 6.97 11.29
N SER A 110 12.89 6.57 10.17
CA SER A 110 13.05 7.40 8.96
C SER A 110 12.04 7.07 7.88
N PHE A 111 11.39 5.91 7.94
CA PHE A 111 10.51 5.45 6.88
C PHE A 111 9.17 6.17 6.94
N ALA A 112 8.88 6.97 5.91
CA ALA A 112 7.63 7.71 5.79
C ALA A 112 7.29 8.54 7.05
N LYS A 113 8.31 9.19 7.60
CA LYS A 113 8.29 9.92 8.89
C LYS A 113 7.12 10.89 9.08
N HIS A 114 6.58 11.41 7.98
CA HIS A 114 5.49 12.39 7.98
C HIS A 114 4.15 11.84 7.46
N ALA A 115 4.12 10.57 7.06
CA ALA A 115 2.94 9.95 6.52
C ALA A 115 2.02 9.47 7.64
N LYS A 116 0.72 9.70 7.46
CA LYS A 116 -0.28 8.87 8.15
C LYS A 116 -0.24 7.46 7.55
N ILE A 117 -0.57 6.44 8.34
CA ILE A 117 -0.55 5.06 7.86
C ILE A 117 -1.94 4.44 8.04
N ILE A 118 -2.50 3.95 6.94
CA ILE A 118 -3.61 3.00 6.95
C ILE A 118 -2.98 1.63 6.73
N HIS A 119 -3.18 0.72 7.67
CA HIS A 119 -2.67 -0.65 7.58
C HIS A 119 -3.84 -1.63 7.59
N VAL A 120 -3.98 -2.35 6.48
CA VAL A 120 -4.98 -3.41 6.31
C VAL A 120 -4.24 -4.73 6.28
N ASP A 121 -4.30 -5.44 7.40
CA ASP A 121 -3.78 -6.79 7.58
C ASP A 121 -4.83 -7.66 8.26
N ILE A 122 -4.64 -8.97 8.19
CA ILE A 122 -5.53 -9.95 8.82
C ILE A 122 -4.93 -10.54 10.11
N ASP A 123 -3.62 -10.38 10.29
CA ASP A 123 -2.89 -10.76 11.50
C ASP A 123 -2.78 -9.59 12.51
#